data_AF-A0A2V6IGR3-F1
#
_entry.id   AF-A0A2V6IGR3-F1
#
_cell.length_a   1.000
_cell.length_b   1.000
_cell.length_c   1.000
_cell.angle_alpha   90.00
_cell.angle_beta   90.00
_cell.angle_gamma   90.00
#
_symmetry.space_group_name_H-M   'P 1'
#
loop_
_entity.id
_entity.type
_entity.pdbx_description
1 polymer ?
#
loop_
_entity_poly.entity_id
_entity_poly.type
_entity_poly.pdbx_seq_one_letter_code
_entity_poly.pdbx_strand_id
1 'polypeptide(L)'
;KAKTHVLPISALGLMEMTRQRAQESLSDSIFENCPYCQGRGVVKTSMTTSVELHRTLNTVMRKYQEEVHEFRVILNPDVLKRLKEEDEDLLIELERRYASKLMFRGDPTFHHEKFAITDASNGAELKA
;
A
#
# COMPACT_ATOMS: atom_id res chain seq x y z
N LYS A 1 17.32 -9.90 38.78
CA LYS A 1 16.14 -10.74 38.44
C LYS A 1 14.95 -9.82 38.21
N ALA A 2 14.21 -9.98 37.11
CA ALA A 2 13.04 -9.15 36.82
C ALA A 2 11.83 -9.60 37.65
N LYS A 3 11.02 -8.65 38.14
CA LYS A 3 9.74 -8.96 38.81
C LYS A 3 8.74 -9.49 37.78
N THR A 4 7.96 -10.51 38.16
CA THR A 4 6.91 -11.12 37.33
C THR A 4 5.60 -11.16 38.12
N HIS A 5 4.51 -10.78 37.49
CA HIS A 5 3.16 -10.88 38.03
C HIS A 5 2.32 -11.77 37.10
N VAL A 6 1.63 -12.76 37.65
CA VAL A 6 0.85 -13.74 36.89
C VAL A 6 -0.56 -13.77 37.47
N LEU A 7 -1.56 -13.59 36.60
CA LEU A 7 -2.96 -13.68 36.95
C LEU A 7 -3.49 -15.10 36.70
N PRO A 8 -4.55 -15.53 37.41
CA PRO A 8 -5.23 -16.79 37.12
C PRO A 8 -5.84 -16.78 35.71
N ILE A 9 -6.08 -17.98 35.16
CA ILE A 9 -6.64 -18.17 33.82
C ILE A 9 -8.02 -17.49 33.74
N SER A 10 -8.22 -16.64 32.74
CA SER A 10 -9.47 -15.95 32.51
C SER A 10 -10.58 -16.91 32.06
N ALA A 11 -11.83 -16.47 32.15
CA ALA A 11 -12.97 -17.25 31.63
C ALA A 11 -12.88 -17.52 30.10
N LEU A 12 -12.03 -16.77 29.38
CA LEU A 12 -11.73 -16.97 27.96
C LEU A 12 -10.57 -17.95 27.73
N GLY A 13 -9.99 -18.53 28.80
CA GLY A 13 -8.86 -19.47 28.71
C GLY A 13 -7.48 -18.81 28.53
N LEU A 14 -7.37 -17.49 28.74
CA LEU A 14 -6.11 -16.76 28.58
C LEU A 14 -5.40 -16.58 29.93
N MET A 15 -4.08 -16.76 29.96
CA MET A 15 -3.24 -16.45 31.12
C MET A 15 -2.47 -15.16 30.88
N GLU A 16 -2.79 -14.14 31.67
CA GLU A 16 -2.11 -12.85 31.61
C GLU A 16 -0.91 -12.82 32.55
N MET A 17 0.24 -12.43 32.02
CA MET A 17 1.47 -12.26 32.80
C MET A 17 2.21 -10.99 32.38
N THR A 18 2.69 -10.23 33.36
CA THR A 18 3.54 -9.06 33.13
C THR A 18 4.91 -9.30 33.74
N ARG A 19 5.96 -8.96 32.98
CA ARG A 19 7.37 -9.07 33.41
C ARG A 19 7.99 -7.70 33.32
N GLN A 20 8.65 -7.27 34.40
CA GLN A 20 9.40 -6.01 34.44
C GLN A 20 10.49 -6.01 33.36
N ARG A 21 10.47 -4.99 32.49
CA ARG A 21 11.51 -4.76 31.47
C ARG A 21 12.76 -4.18 32.16
N ALA A 22 13.78 -5.03 32.35
CA ALA A 22 15.01 -4.66 33.06
C ALA A 22 16.15 -4.23 32.11
N GLN A 23 16.13 -4.69 30.87
CA GLN A 23 17.03 -4.30 29.79
C GLN A 23 16.26 -4.33 28.46
N GLU A 24 16.88 -3.82 27.40
CA GLU A 24 16.36 -3.94 26.04
C GLU A 24 16.14 -5.41 25.66
N SER A 25 15.11 -5.66 24.87
CA SER A 25 14.77 -7.01 24.45
C SER A 25 15.84 -7.46 23.45
N LEU A 26 16.30 -8.71 23.55
CA LEU A 26 17.24 -9.30 22.60
C LEU A 26 16.72 -9.23 21.15
N SER A 27 15.39 -9.20 20.99
CA SER A 27 14.76 -9.03 19.69
C SER A 27 15.12 -7.70 19.03
N ASP A 28 15.20 -6.62 19.83
CA ASP A 28 15.39 -5.26 19.33
C ASP A 28 16.85 -5.03 18.90
N SER A 29 17.78 -5.86 19.37
CA SER A 29 19.20 -5.80 18.99
C SER A 29 19.59 -6.73 17.85
N ILE A 30 18.82 -7.80 17.59
CA ILE A 30 19.15 -8.81 16.57
C ILE A 30 18.31 -8.64 15.30
N PHE A 31 17.07 -8.17 15.41
CA PHE A 31 16.14 -8.12 14.30
C PHE A 31 15.80 -6.68 13.91
N GLU A 32 15.65 -6.46 12.61
CA GLU A 32 15.01 -5.27 12.07
C GLU A 32 13.56 -5.57 11.68
N ASN A 33 12.74 -4.53 11.67
CA ASN A 33 11.36 -4.66 11.21
C ASN A 33 11.33 -4.96 9.72
N CYS A 34 10.49 -5.92 9.31
CA CYS A 34 10.32 -6.24 7.90
C CYS A 34 9.94 -4.98 7.10
N PRO A 35 10.72 -4.61 6.06
CA PRO A 35 10.50 -3.38 5.30
C PRO A 35 9.18 -3.41 4.50
N TYR A 36 8.59 -4.59 4.34
CA TYR A 36 7.39 -4.83 3.55
C TYR A 36 6.12 -4.81 4.39
N CYS A 37 6.03 -5.67 5.41
CA CYS A 37 4.82 -5.80 6.23
C CYS A 37 4.89 -5.04 7.56
N GLN A 38 6.05 -4.47 7.92
CA GLN A 38 6.28 -3.76 9.19
C GLN A 38 5.80 -4.57 10.42
N GLY A 39 5.98 -5.89 10.38
CA GLY A 39 5.55 -6.79 11.45
C GLY A 39 4.11 -7.30 11.35
N ARG A 40 3.34 -6.94 10.31
CA ARG A 40 1.98 -7.49 10.07
C ARG A 40 1.98 -8.97 9.66
N GLY A 41 3.07 -9.48 9.08
CA GLY A 41 3.16 -10.87 8.59
C GLY A 41 2.32 -11.17 7.35
N VAL A 42 1.62 -10.18 6.79
CA VAL A 42 0.80 -10.29 5.58
C VAL A 42 1.01 -9.07 4.70
N VAL A 43 0.82 -9.25 3.40
CA VAL A 43 0.91 -8.21 2.37
C VAL A 43 -0.34 -8.21 1.51
N LYS A 44 -0.72 -7.05 0.97
CA LYS A 44 -1.91 -6.93 0.12
C LYS A 44 -1.73 -7.71 -1.17
N THR A 45 -2.84 -8.29 -1.63
CA THR A 45 -2.89 -8.95 -2.93
C THR A 45 -2.94 -7.91 -4.06
N SER A 46 -2.53 -8.32 -5.25
CA SER A 46 -2.58 -7.49 -6.46
C SER A 46 -3.99 -6.95 -6.73
N MET A 47 -5.04 -7.75 -6.45
CA MET A 47 -6.44 -7.31 -6.53
C MET A 47 -6.74 -6.14 -5.59
N THR A 48 -6.33 -6.23 -4.32
CA THR A 48 -6.59 -5.13 -3.37
C THR A 48 -5.85 -3.87 -3.79
N THR A 49 -4.60 -4.00 -4.25
CA THR A 49 -3.84 -2.86 -4.77
C THR A 49 -4.49 -2.26 -6.02
N SER A 50 -5.02 -3.06 -6.96
CA SER A 50 -5.74 -2.56 -8.13
C SER A 50 -6.95 -1.70 -7.75
N VAL A 51 -7.77 -2.18 -6.82
CA VAL A 51 -8.98 -1.47 -6.37
C VAL A 51 -8.60 -0.16 -5.67
N GLU A 52 -7.55 -0.17 -4.85
CA GLU A 52 -7.02 1.05 -4.24
C GLU A 52 -6.51 2.03 -5.28
N LEU A 53 -5.73 1.56 -6.26
CA LEU A 53 -5.23 2.39 -7.36
C LEU A 53 -6.37 3.05 -8.13
N HIS A 54 -7.41 2.28 -8.49
CA HIS A 54 -8.58 2.81 -9.20
C HIS A 54 -9.30 3.90 -8.39
N ARG A 55 -9.49 3.69 -7.08
CA ARG A 55 -10.07 4.70 -6.19
C ARG A 55 -9.21 5.96 -6.12
N THR A 56 -7.91 5.81 -5.93
CA THR A 56 -6.98 6.94 -5.86
C THR A 56 -6.93 7.69 -7.18
N LEU A 57 -6.89 7.00 -8.33
CA LEU A 57 -6.96 7.62 -9.65
C LEU A 57 -8.24 8.43 -9.83
N ASN A 58 -9.39 7.89 -9.45
CA ASN A 58 -10.66 8.59 -9.53
C ASN A 58 -10.67 9.86 -8.65
N THR A 59 -10.08 9.81 -7.45
CA THR A 59 -9.94 10.99 -6.58
C THR A 59 -9.00 12.04 -7.19
N VAL A 60 -7.83 11.62 -7.68
CA VAL A 60 -6.82 12.53 -8.27
C VAL A 60 -7.35 13.17 -9.55
N MET A 61 -7.90 12.37 -10.47
CA MET A 61 -8.46 12.87 -11.74
C MET A 61 -9.60 13.84 -11.52
N ARG A 62 -10.48 13.58 -10.55
CA ARG A 62 -11.54 14.52 -10.18
C ARG A 62 -11.00 15.84 -9.62
N LYS A 63 -9.91 15.80 -8.86
CA LYS A 63 -9.31 16.98 -8.23
C LYS A 63 -8.53 17.85 -9.22
N TYR A 64 -7.85 17.23 -10.18
CA TYR A 64 -6.97 17.91 -11.15
C TYR A 64 -7.55 17.93 -12.57
N GLN A 65 -8.87 17.74 -12.71
CA GLN A 65 -9.56 17.62 -14.00
C GLN A 65 -9.33 18.82 -14.93
N GLU A 66 -9.17 20.02 -14.38
CA GLU A 66 -9.00 21.26 -15.14
C GLU A 66 -7.53 21.60 -15.43
N GLU A 67 -6.59 21.01 -14.71
CA GLU A 67 -5.16 21.36 -14.76
C GLU A 67 -4.31 20.28 -15.46
N VAL A 68 -4.72 19.01 -15.36
CA VAL A 68 -3.92 17.87 -15.81
C VAL A 68 -4.77 16.97 -16.71
N HIS A 69 -4.33 16.83 -17.96
CA HIS A 69 -4.96 15.95 -18.96
C HIS A 69 -4.18 14.67 -19.23
N GLU A 70 -2.92 14.57 -18.76
CA GLU A 70 -2.09 13.38 -18.92
C GLU A 70 -1.55 12.90 -17.58
N PHE A 71 -1.96 11.71 -17.16
CA PHE A 71 -1.53 11.09 -15.91
C PHE A 71 -0.60 9.92 -16.19
N ARG A 72 0.50 9.84 -15.45
CA ARG A 72 1.46 8.74 -15.50
C ARG A 72 1.46 7.99 -14.17
N VAL A 73 1.16 6.69 -14.23
CA VAL A 73 1.14 5.79 -13.08
C VAL A 73 2.36 4.88 -13.12
N ILE A 74 3.13 4.87 -12.04
CA ILE A 74 4.30 3.99 -11.87
C ILE A 74 3.95 2.96 -10.80
N LEU A 75 4.08 1.68 -11.14
CA LEU A 75 3.76 0.57 -10.24
C LEU A 75 4.60 -0.67 -10.53
N ASN A 76 4.49 -1.67 -9.67
CA ASN A 76 5.15 -2.97 -9.87
C ASN A 76 4.59 -3.70 -11.12
N PRO A 77 5.44 -4.37 -11.93
CA PRO A 77 5.00 -5.07 -13.15
C PRO A 77 3.93 -6.15 -12.92
N ASP A 78 3.91 -6.83 -11.77
CA ASP A 78 2.90 -7.86 -11.48
C ASP A 78 1.50 -7.26 -11.33
N VAL A 79 1.40 -6.11 -10.66
CA VAL A 79 0.15 -5.36 -10.53
C VAL A 79 -0.25 -4.78 -11.88
N LEU A 80 0.72 -4.32 -12.68
CA LEU A 80 0.46 -3.75 -14.01
C LEU A 80 -0.10 -4.78 -14.98
N LYS A 81 0.42 -6.00 -14.95
CA LYS A 81 -0.06 -7.09 -15.78
C LYS A 81 -1.53 -7.40 -15.48
N ARG A 82 -1.85 -7.53 -14.19
CA ARG A 82 -3.24 -7.74 -13.74
C ARG A 82 -4.15 -6.58 -14.16
N LEU A 83 -3.70 -5.34 -13.99
CA LEU A 83 -4.49 -4.15 -14.33
C LEU A 83 -4.89 -4.14 -15.82
N LYS A 84 -4.00 -4.60 -16.70
CA LYS A 84 -4.24 -4.69 -18.14
C LYS A 84 -5.11 -5.88 -18.55
N GLU A 85 -5.07 -6.98 -17.80
CA GLU A 85 -5.82 -8.19 -18.15
C GLU A 85 -7.25 -8.18 -17.57
N GLU A 86 -7.42 -7.68 -16.35
CA GLU A 86 -8.68 -7.79 -15.60
C GLU A 86 -9.42 -6.45 -15.41
N ASP A 87 -8.69 -5.33 -15.33
CA ASP A 87 -9.27 -4.01 -15.00
C ASP A 87 -9.28 -3.05 -16.21
N GLU A 88 -9.04 -3.53 -17.43
CA GLU A 88 -8.93 -2.70 -18.64
C GLU A 88 -10.20 -1.88 -18.90
N ASP A 89 -11.38 -2.50 -18.80
CA ASP A 89 -12.67 -1.83 -19.00
C ASP A 89 -12.86 -0.65 -18.02
N LEU A 90 -12.48 -0.83 -16.77
CA LEU A 90 -12.59 0.19 -15.73
C LEU A 90 -11.67 1.39 -16.00
N LEU A 91 -10.50 1.15 -16.59
CA LEU A 91 -9.57 2.21 -16.98
C LEU A 91 -10.09 3.00 -18.18
N ILE A 92 -10.64 2.31 -19.18
CA ILE A 92 -11.25 2.93 -20.36
C ILE A 92 -12.44 3.81 -19.94
N GLU A 93 -13.26 3.36 -18.99
CA GLU A 93 -14.34 4.18 -18.43
C GLU A 93 -13.83 5.44 -17.73
N LEU A 94 -12.72 5.36 -16.99
CA LEU A 94 -12.10 6.53 -16.37
C LEU A 94 -11.56 7.51 -17.40
N GLU A 95 -10.83 7.04 -18.42
CA GLU A 95 -10.31 7.90 -19.48
C GLU A 95 -11.45 8.63 -20.21
N ARG A 96 -12.54 7.93 -20.51
CA ARG A 96 -13.73 8.52 -21.16
C ARG A 96 -14.44 9.53 -20.26
N ARG A 97 -14.56 9.24 -18.96
CA ARG A 97 -15.25 10.13 -18.01
C ARG A 97 -14.52 11.46 -17.81
N TYR A 98 -13.19 11.42 -17.74
CA TYR A 98 -12.36 12.59 -17.45
C TYR A 98 -11.67 13.18 -18.69
N ALA A 99 -11.92 12.63 -19.89
CA ALA A 99 -11.28 13.02 -21.15
C ALA A 99 -9.74 13.18 -21.01
N SER A 100 -9.14 12.29 -20.22
CA SER A 100 -7.74 12.36 -19.81
C SER A 100 -7.02 11.07 -20.20
N LYS A 101 -5.73 11.17 -20.51
CA LYS A 101 -4.90 10.05 -20.97
C LYS A 101 -4.14 9.43 -19.81
N LEU A 102 -4.22 8.10 -19.65
CA LEU A 102 -3.46 7.34 -18.67
C LEU A 102 -2.25 6.66 -19.32
N MET A 103 -1.07 6.85 -18.74
CA MET A 103 0.13 6.12 -19.11
C MET A 103 0.63 5.30 -17.93
N PHE A 104 0.85 4.00 -18.16
CA PHE A 104 1.35 3.11 -17.13
C PHE A 104 2.82 2.74 -17.38
N ARG A 105 3.63 2.78 -16.32
CA ARG A 105 5.03 2.35 -16.33
C ARG A 105 5.27 1.32 -15.24
N GLY A 106 5.77 0.16 -15.63
CA GLY A 106 6.18 -0.89 -14.71
C GLY A 106 7.62 -0.66 -14.25
N ASP A 107 7.85 -0.62 -12.93
CA ASP A 107 9.20 -0.63 -12.33
C ASP A 107 9.33 -1.82 -11.37
N PRO A 108 10.23 -2.79 -11.62
CA PRO A 108 10.41 -3.95 -10.74
C PRO A 108 11.00 -3.58 -9.37
N THR A 109 11.57 -2.39 -9.22
CA THR A 109 12.10 -1.88 -7.93
C THR A 109 10.98 -1.44 -6.99
N PHE A 110 9.79 -1.18 -7.53
CA PHE A 110 8.63 -0.77 -6.73
C PHE A 110 8.03 -1.93 -5.96
N HIS A 111 7.62 -1.63 -4.74
CA HIS A 111 6.90 -2.56 -3.89
C HIS A 111 5.50 -2.84 -4.45
N HIS A 112 4.98 -4.06 -4.24
CA HIS A 112 3.66 -4.47 -4.75
C HIS A 112 2.47 -3.66 -4.17
N GLU A 113 2.65 -3.01 -3.01
CA GLU A 113 1.65 -2.09 -2.42
C GLU A 113 1.86 -0.62 -2.79
N LYS A 114 3.03 -0.27 -3.36
CA LYS A 114 3.35 1.12 -3.67
C LYS A 114 3.07 1.41 -5.13
N PHE A 115 2.38 2.52 -5.36
CA PHE A 115 2.20 3.11 -6.67
C PHE A 115 2.36 4.62 -6.55
N ALA A 116 2.85 5.25 -7.62
CA ALA A 116 2.98 6.70 -7.72
C ALA A 116 2.17 7.20 -8.91
N ILE A 117 1.38 8.25 -8.69
CA ILE A 117 0.66 8.95 -9.75
C ILE A 117 1.38 10.27 -9.97
N THR A 118 1.76 10.54 -11.20
CA THR A 118 2.53 11.72 -11.60
C THR A 118 1.82 12.41 -12.76
N ASP A 119 1.91 13.73 -12.83
CA ASP A 119 1.54 14.45 -14.05
C ASP A 119 2.59 14.17 -15.14
N ALA A 120 2.16 13.80 -16.36
CA ALA A 120 3.08 13.59 -17.46
C ALA A 120 3.71 14.89 -17.98
N SER A 121 3.05 16.03 -17.77
CA SER A 121 3.48 17.36 -18.24
C SER A 121 4.46 18.01 -17.27
N ASN A 122 4.15 17.95 -15.97
CA ASN A 122 4.91 18.66 -14.94
C ASN A 122 5.85 17.74 -14.12
N GLY A 123 5.72 16.42 -14.26
CA GLY A 123 6.50 15.43 -13.50
C GLY A 123 6.25 15.44 -11.99
N ALA A 124 5.29 16.26 -11.53
CA ALA A 124 4.94 16.39 -10.11
C ALA A 124 4.16 15.15 -9.66
N GLU A 125 4.50 14.63 -8.48
CA GLU A 125 3.71 13.58 -7.83
C GLU A 125 2.35 14.14 -7.40
N LEU A 126 1.28 13.60 -7.99
CA LEU A 126 -0.09 13.94 -7.65
C LEU A 126 -0.57 12.97 -6.58
N LYS A 127 -0.66 13.47 -5.35
CA LYS A 127 -1.26 12.73 -4.24
C LYS A 127 -2.74 13.10 -4.14
N ALA A 128 -3.58 12.09 -3.87
CA ALA A 128 -5.02 12.28 -3.63
C ALA A 128 -5.26 13.31 -2.52
#